data_AF-A0AA38WZJ0-F1
#
_entry.id   AF-A0AA38WZJ0-F1
#
_cell.length_a   1.000
_cell.length_b   1.000
_cell.length_c   1.000
_cell.angle_alpha   90.00
_cell.angle_beta   90.00
_cell.angle_gamma   90.00
#
_symmetry.space_group_name_H-M   'P 1'
#
loop_
_entity.id
_entity.type
_entity.pdbx_description
1 polymer ?
#
loop_
_entity_poly.entity_id
_entity_poly.type
_entity_poly.pdbx_seq_one_letter_code
_entity_poly.pdbx_strand_id
1 'polypeptide(L)'
;MPLSSSSLALLSAGVIGRLVYADSLASIDHVVLFMQENRAFDHYFGTMAGVRGFSDPNVQVNPGGKSVWYQKLNKTMTKKADYLLPFYLNELGGHWINATQCMDAGSNGYEENHMAYNNGLNDHWALNNTPWSWGYYKKQDLPVQFALAEGFTVGDMYQESVIASTNPNRVTWVSGSINVPGSPQTEEEGGVYIDNNEVPGCELPGVNCYPLSWTTTPEIYQNAGVTWQLYQDIDNFDDNPLAWFQQYQTAKNDTVLHKRGMSYVGLDAFYEQAANGTLPMISYIIGPTELSEHPPYSPHDGAWLQQQVFNAVTKGKNWNSTALIVSYDETGGWGDHVTPYHAPSGTEGEWMEDPYGLFGYTFSGPGYRLPFYIISPWTRGGNVFTEKSDHNSQILFVEKWLAAKGYDNAVTHQMPPWRRQHMSDLVAAFDFSRPDTSLPSIPTAKAPHKDKSGVWDGSSHCEAQYAVQRPPVPYGNQTQKDSLFSEKGFKSVRGYLTEGRYLTFESSGFALTNFGSKAMHVNATKATADHAAMAQRWVIHETATDSRLYRFSSAVDGRYIGANLALVNETTAMVHNITYLGGGKGYSLQDSTGTYINVGSAGNVTMSSSEQSFSIYSVT
;
A
#
# COMPACT_ATOMS: atom_id res chain seq x y z
N MET A 1 9.68 84.07 -7.60
CA MET A 1 9.19 82.95 -8.43
C MET A 1 10.31 82.54 -9.38
N PRO A 2 10.47 81.26 -9.76
CA PRO A 2 11.11 80.16 -9.02
C PRO A 2 12.35 79.61 -9.79
N LEU A 3 12.91 78.48 -9.31
CA LEU A 3 13.57 77.37 -10.05
C LEU A 3 15.09 77.12 -9.94
N SER A 4 15.33 75.80 -9.94
CA SER A 4 16.53 75.02 -10.28
C SER A 4 17.52 74.77 -9.13
N SER A 5 18.03 73.56 -8.87
CA SER A 5 17.93 72.26 -9.55
C SER A 5 18.60 71.20 -8.66
N SER A 6 17.97 70.03 -8.49
CA SER A 6 18.67 68.81 -8.03
C SER A 6 18.11 67.60 -8.76
N SER A 7 18.99 66.90 -9.48
CA SER A 7 18.70 65.77 -10.35
C SER A 7 18.28 64.52 -9.55
N LEU A 8 17.12 63.93 -9.88
CA LEU A 8 16.76 62.57 -9.51
C LEU A 8 17.00 61.64 -10.71
N ALA A 9 17.79 60.59 -10.50
CA ALA A 9 17.91 59.47 -11.42
C ALA A 9 16.73 58.50 -11.20
N LEU A 10 16.07 58.11 -12.29
CA LEU A 10 15.05 57.06 -12.31
C LEU A 10 15.70 55.70 -12.02
N LEU A 11 15.18 54.99 -11.02
CA LEU A 11 15.33 53.55 -10.87
C LEU A 11 14.00 52.90 -11.26
N SER A 12 14.00 52.27 -12.43
CA SER A 12 12.96 51.37 -12.91
C SER A 12 12.87 50.16 -11.99
N ALA A 13 11.76 50.03 -11.25
CA ALA A 13 11.43 48.85 -10.48
C ALA A 13 11.04 47.71 -11.43
N GLY A 14 11.96 46.78 -11.67
CA GLY A 14 11.67 45.50 -12.30
C GLY A 14 10.85 44.64 -11.34
N VAL A 15 9.72 44.13 -11.82
CA VAL A 15 8.96 43.06 -11.18
C VAL A 15 9.83 41.82 -11.18
N ILE A 16 10.48 41.54 -10.05
CA ILE A 16 11.10 40.24 -9.81
C ILE A 16 9.94 39.29 -9.48
N GLY A 17 9.56 38.47 -10.47
CA GLY A 17 8.71 37.32 -10.23
C GLY A 17 9.34 36.48 -9.12
N ARG A 18 8.61 36.28 -8.02
CA ARG A 18 8.98 35.30 -7.01
C ARG A 18 8.97 33.94 -7.71
N LEU A 19 10.15 33.36 -7.93
CA LEU A 19 10.31 31.93 -8.05
C LEU A 19 9.85 31.35 -6.70
N VAL A 20 8.60 30.86 -6.67
CA VAL A 20 8.10 30.06 -5.55
C VAL A 20 8.82 28.71 -5.65
N TYR A 21 9.77 28.47 -4.75
CA TYR A 21 10.25 27.10 -4.51
C TYR A 21 9.10 26.33 -3.85
N ALA A 22 8.47 25.45 -4.63
CA ALA A 22 7.37 24.58 -4.23
C ALA A 22 7.94 23.30 -3.58
N ASP A 23 8.51 23.42 -2.37
CA ASP A 23 9.17 22.32 -1.65
C ASP A 23 8.28 21.68 -0.58
N SER A 24 6.97 21.89 -0.61
CA SER A 24 6.07 21.47 0.46
C SER A 24 4.84 20.69 -0.02
N LEU A 25 4.23 19.95 0.90
CA LEU A 25 2.97 19.21 0.70
C LEU A 25 1.86 20.08 0.09
N ALA A 26 1.85 21.38 0.38
CA ALA A 26 0.87 22.34 -0.17
C ALA A 26 0.97 22.53 -1.70
N SER A 27 2.04 22.03 -2.33
CA SER A 27 2.26 22.08 -3.78
C SER A 27 1.36 21.14 -4.57
N ILE A 28 0.73 20.17 -3.90
CA ILE A 28 -0.33 19.34 -4.49
C ILE A 28 -1.62 20.18 -4.50
N ASP A 29 -2.28 20.28 -5.65
CA ASP A 29 -3.59 20.92 -5.82
C ASP A 29 -4.73 19.92 -5.87
N HIS A 30 -4.47 18.70 -6.36
CA HIS A 30 -5.46 17.65 -6.51
C HIS A 30 -4.97 16.32 -5.94
N VAL A 31 -5.81 15.68 -5.13
CA VAL A 31 -5.63 14.30 -4.68
C VAL A 31 -6.72 13.45 -5.33
N VAL A 32 -6.31 12.46 -6.12
CA VAL A 32 -7.20 11.47 -6.73
C VAL A 32 -7.03 10.16 -5.98
N LEU A 33 -8.09 9.70 -5.32
CA LEU A 33 -8.14 8.45 -4.58
C LEU A 33 -8.87 7.42 -5.46
N PHE A 34 -8.17 6.36 -5.86
CA PHE A 34 -8.70 5.32 -6.73
C PHE A 34 -8.49 3.95 -6.08
N MET A 35 -9.60 3.30 -5.73
CA MET A 35 -9.60 1.99 -5.10
C MET A 35 -10.19 0.95 -6.06
N GLN A 36 -9.41 -0.11 -6.33
CA GLN A 36 -9.82 -1.31 -7.06
C GLN A 36 -10.23 -2.43 -6.08
N GLU A 37 -10.73 -3.52 -6.63
CA GLU A 37 -11.09 -4.75 -5.94
C GLU A 37 -10.22 -5.95 -6.37
N ASN A 38 -10.41 -7.08 -5.74
CA ASN A 38 -9.65 -7.32 -4.52
C ASN A 38 -8.40 -8.16 -4.81
N ARG A 39 -7.24 -7.77 -4.26
CA ARG A 39 -5.96 -8.45 -4.55
C ARG A 39 -5.02 -8.35 -3.36
N ALA A 40 -4.40 -9.46 -2.98
CA ALA A 40 -3.30 -9.46 -2.02
C ALA A 40 -1.99 -8.96 -2.65
N PHE A 41 -1.13 -8.36 -1.83
CA PHE A 41 0.16 -7.83 -2.28
C PHE A 41 1.05 -8.93 -2.86
N ASP A 42 1.24 -10.06 -2.17
CA ASP A 42 2.08 -11.14 -2.69
C ASP A 42 1.57 -11.75 -4.00
N HIS A 43 0.24 -11.80 -4.19
CA HIS A 43 -0.36 -12.31 -5.41
C HIS A 43 0.03 -11.48 -6.64
N TYR A 44 0.08 -10.15 -6.52
CA TYR A 44 0.51 -9.25 -7.61
C TYR A 44 2.00 -8.97 -7.61
N PHE A 45 2.56 -8.58 -6.46
CA PHE A 45 3.88 -7.96 -6.35
C PHE A 45 4.86 -8.75 -5.47
N GLY A 46 4.50 -9.94 -4.98
CA GLY A 46 5.42 -10.80 -4.22
C GLY A 46 6.70 -11.16 -4.99
N THR A 47 6.65 -11.12 -6.32
CA THR A 47 7.79 -11.34 -7.20
C THR A 47 8.59 -10.07 -7.53
N MET A 48 8.09 -8.87 -7.22
CA MET A 48 8.70 -7.60 -7.63
C MET A 48 10.06 -7.39 -6.96
N ALA A 49 11.02 -6.83 -7.70
CA ALA A 49 12.33 -6.52 -7.14
C ALA A 49 12.27 -5.42 -6.08
N GLY A 50 13.00 -5.58 -4.97
CA GLY A 50 13.18 -4.53 -3.96
C GLY A 50 11.98 -4.26 -3.05
N VAL A 51 10.94 -5.11 -3.06
CA VAL A 51 9.85 -5.07 -2.07
C VAL A 51 10.02 -6.18 -1.02
N ARG A 52 9.27 -6.09 0.08
CA ARG A 52 9.06 -7.22 1.01
C ARG A 52 8.18 -8.27 0.34
N GLY A 53 8.77 -9.10 -0.51
CA GLY A 53 8.08 -10.17 -1.25
C GLY A 53 8.61 -11.55 -0.87
N PHE A 54 8.66 -12.48 -1.84
CA PHE A 54 9.08 -13.86 -1.60
C PHE A 54 10.55 -14.04 -1.17
N SER A 55 11.35 -12.98 -1.26
CA SER A 55 12.74 -12.94 -0.77
C SER A 55 12.87 -12.36 0.66
N ASP A 56 11.77 -12.23 1.42
CA ASP A 56 11.77 -11.72 2.80
C ASP A 56 12.77 -12.50 3.70
N PRO A 57 13.88 -11.86 4.16
CA PRO A 57 14.85 -12.48 5.07
C PRO A 57 14.39 -12.56 6.53
N ASN A 58 13.33 -11.84 6.89
CA ASN A 58 12.66 -11.83 8.19
C ASN A 58 11.36 -12.65 8.16
N VAL A 59 11.20 -13.57 7.19
CA VAL A 59 9.99 -14.38 7.07
C VAL A 59 9.62 -15.07 8.39
N GLN A 60 8.34 -15.01 8.74
CA GLN A 60 7.82 -15.67 9.93
C GLN A 60 8.07 -17.19 9.87
N VAL A 61 8.63 -17.72 10.97
CA VAL A 61 8.80 -19.15 11.21
C VAL A 61 7.88 -19.60 12.34
N ASN A 62 6.93 -20.47 12.02
CA ASN A 62 5.93 -20.97 12.94
C ASN A 62 6.48 -22.05 13.89
N PRO A 63 5.78 -22.32 15.01
CA PRO A 63 6.04 -23.49 15.84
C PRO A 63 6.10 -24.77 14.99
N GLY A 64 7.21 -25.50 15.05
CA GLY A 64 7.51 -26.62 14.15
C GLY A 64 8.60 -26.34 13.11
N GLY A 65 9.10 -25.09 13.06
CA GLY A 65 10.28 -24.72 12.27
C GLY A 65 10.01 -24.53 10.78
N LYS A 66 8.74 -24.49 10.36
CA LYS A 66 8.33 -24.17 9.00
C LYS A 66 7.98 -22.69 8.91
N SER A 67 8.42 -22.04 7.85
CA SER A 67 8.00 -20.68 7.55
C SER A 67 6.54 -20.64 7.10
N VAL A 68 5.94 -19.46 7.16
CA VAL A 68 4.58 -19.17 6.63
C VAL A 68 4.39 -19.62 5.18
N TRP A 69 5.47 -19.73 4.38
CA TRP A 69 5.42 -20.29 3.03
C TRP A 69 4.78 -21.68 2.94
N TYR A 70 4.88 -22.50 4.00
CA TYR A 70 4.36 -23.86 4.05
C TYR A 70 2.91 -23.87 4.56
N GLN A 71 1.95 -23.64 3.67
CA GLN A 71 0.53 -23.67 3.98
C GLN A 71 0.04 -25.10 4.18
N LYS A 72 -0.70 -25.36 5.26
CA LYS A 72 -1.14 -26.72 5.59
C LYS A 72 -2.15 -27.26 4.58
N LEU A 73 -2.16 -28.59 4.44
CA LEU A 73 -3.13 -29.34 3.65
C LEU A 73 -3.75 -30.47 4.47
N ASN A 74 -4.93 -30.93 4.08
CA ASN A 74 -5.56 -32.11 4.67
C ASN A 74 -5.66 -33.28 3.66
N LYS A 75 -5.93 -34.49 4.18
CA LYS A 75 -5.97 -35.73 3.37
C LYS A 75 -7.19 -35.82 2.44
N THR A 76 -8.21 -35.00 2.64
CA THR A 76 -9.35 -34.87 1.73
C THR A 76 -8.96 -34.09 0.48
N MET A 77 -8.06 -33.11 0.61
CA MET A 77 -7.55 -32.33 -0.52
C MET A 77 -6.52 -33.12 -1.34
N THR A 78 -5.55 -33.75 -0.68
CA THR A 78 -4.51 -34.53 -1.35
C THR A 78 -3.82 -35.53 -0.43
N LYS A 79 -3.31 -36.62 -1.00
CA LYS A 79 -2.42 -37.58 -0.31
C LYS A 79 -0.95 -37.38 -0.69
N LYS A 80 -0.65 -36.45 -1.59
CA LYS A 80 0.69 -36.27 -2.19
C LYS A 80 1.62 -35.39 -1.35
N ALA A 81 1.07 -34.51 -0.52
CA ALA A 81 1.82 -33.56 0.29
C ALA A 81 1.06 -33.22 1.57
N ASP A 82 1.78 -32.72 2.57
CA ASP A 82 1.20 -32.18 3.81
C ASP A 82 1.16 -30.64 3.79
N TYR A 83 1.88 -30.01 2.86
CA TYR A 83 1.96 -28.56 2.71
C TYR A 83 1.93 -28.15 1.23
N LEU A 84 1.50 -26.91 0.98
CA LEU A 84 1.56 -26.19 -0.29
C LEU A 84 2.49 -24.98 -0.15
N LEU A 85 3.42 -24.79 -1.08
CA LEU A 85 4.21 -23.57 -1.22
C LEU A 85 3.53 -22.60 -2.19
N PRO A 86 3.89 -21.30 -2.24
CA PRO A 86 3.36 -20.40 -3.26
C PRO A 86 3.60 -20.96 -4.65
N PHE A 87 2.70 -20.73 -5.61
CA PHE A 87 2.91 -21.21 -6.98
C PHE A 87 2.47 -20.22 -8.04
N TYR A 88 3.23 -20.19 -9.13
CA TYR A 88 2.92 -19.39 -10.28
C TYR A 88 1.71 -19.97 -11.01
N LEU A 89 0.62 -19.21 -11.10
CA LEU A 89 -0.64 -19.67 -11.69
C LEU A 89 -0.49 -20.06 -13.16
N ASN A 90 0.36 -19.35 -13.90
CA ASN A 90 0.57 -19.53 -15.32
C ASN A 90 1.79 -20.40 -15.68
N GLU A 91 2.24 -21.25 -14.76
CA GLU A 91 3.38 -22.17 -14.98
C GLU A 91 3.16 -23.10 -16.20
N LEU A 92 1.91 -23.53 -16.44
CA LEU A 92 1.56 -24.40 -17.56
C LEU A 92 1.56 -23.69 -18.93
N GLY A 93 1.61 -22.36 -18.95
CA GLY A 93 1.56 -21.55 -20.17
C GLY A 93 0.31 -21.78 -21.03
N GLY A 94 0.41 -21.49 -22.33
CA GLY A 94 -0.68 -21.72 -23.28
C GLY A 94 -1.94 -20.91 -22.93
N HIS A 95 -3.10 -21.58 -22.89
CA HIS A 95 -4.37 -20.92 -22.60
C HIS A 95 -4.49 -20.44 -21.16
N TRP A 96 -3.72 -21.00 -20.21
CA TRP A 96 -3.78 -20.61 -18.80
C TRP A 96 -3.48 -19.12 -18.61
N ILE A 97 -2.56 -18.57 -19.41
CA ILE A 97 -2.20 -17.14 -19.41
C ILE A 97 -3.43 -16.23 -19.48
N ASN A 98 -4.46 -16.66 -20.22
CA ASN A 98 -5.73 -15.92 -20.34
C ASN A 98 -6.81 -16.48 -19.40
N ALA A 99 -6.89 -17.81 -19.24
CA ALA A 99 -7.95 -18.44 -18.45
C ALA A 99 -7.89 -18.04 -16.97
N THR A 100 -6.71 -17.87 -16.38
CA THR A 100 -6.59 -17.45 -14.98
C THR A 100 -6.99 -16.00 -14.78
N GLN A 101 -7.05 -15.18 -15.84
CA GLN A 101 -7.44 -13.77 -15.69
C GLN A 101 -8.87 -13.61 -15.20
N CYS A 102 -9.75 -14.61 -15.43
CA CYS A 102 -11.11 -14.64 -14.90
C CYS A 102 -11.32 -15.77 -13.87
N MET A 103 -10.33 -16.00 -13.01
CA MET A 103 -10.44 -17.01 -11.96
C MET A 103 -10.70 -16.39 -10.59
N ASP A 104 -11.43 -17.12 -9.77
CA ASP A 104 -11.49 -16.88 -8.33
C ASP A 104 -10.43 -17.72 -7.62
N ALA A 105 -9.77 -17.15 -6.61
CA ALA A 105 -8.95 -17.94 -5.70
C ALA A 105 -9.77 -18.59 -4.61
N GLY A 106 -10.57 -17.80 -3.91
CA GLY A 106 -11.23 -18.21 -2.68
C GLY A 106 -12.28 -17.22 -2.23
N SER A 107 -12.50 -17.12 -0.93
CA SER A 107 -13.45 -16.20 -0.31
C SER A 107 -12.70 -15.00 0.29
N ASN A 108 -13.30 -13.82 0.19
CA ASN A 108 -12.93 -12.63 0.94
C ASN A 108 -13.71 -12.45 2.25
N GLY A 109 -14.62 -13.37 2.55
CA GLY A 109 -15.44 -13.32 3.76
C GLY A 109 -14.61 -13.31 5.04
N TYR A 110 -15.17 -12.68 6.07
CA TYR A 110 -14.59 -12.59 7.42
C TYR A 110 -14.17 -13.97 7.97
N GLU A 111 -15.01 -14.99 7.79
CA GLU A 111 -14.74 -16.35 8.30
C GLU A 111 -13.49 -16.97 7.65
N GLU A 112 -13.45 -17.10 6.32
CA GLU A 112 -12.33 -17.80 5.66
C GLU A 112 -10.98 -17.08 5.88
N ASN A 113 -10.99 -15.76 5.93
CA ASN A 113 -9.78 -14.95 6.11
C ASN A 113 -9.24 -14.99 7.54
N HIS A 114 -10.12 -15.04 8.55
CA HIS A 114 -9.71 -15.30 9.94
C HIS A 114 -9.27 -16.75 10.15
N MET A 115 -9.91 -17.72 9.49
CA MET A 115 -9.45 -19.11 9.52
C MET A 115 -8.07 -19.25 8.87
N ALA A 116 -7.80 -18.55 7.76
CA ALA A 116 -6.50 -18.51 7.10
C ALA A 116 -5.42 -17.86 7.99
N TYR A 117 -5.79 -16.80 8.71
CA TYR A 117 -4.94 -16.12 9.69
C TYR A 117 -4.48 -17.06 10.80
N ASN A 118 -5.37 -17.97 11.23
CA ASN A 118 -5.09 -19.03 12.19
C ASN A 118 -4.34 -18.53 13.44
N ASN A 119 -4.91 -17.52 14.12
CA ASN A 119 -4.35 -16.91 15.33
C ASN A 119 -2.90 -16.42 15.17
N GLY A 120 -2.58 -15.83 14.02
CA GLY A 120 -1.27 -15.25 13.72
C GLY A 120 -0.26 -16.23 13.15
N LEU A 121 -0.62 -17.51 12.98
CA LEU A 121 0.24 -18.48 12.31
C LEU A 121 0.25 -18.27 10.79
N ASN A 122 -0.81 -17.70 10.22
CA ASN A 122 -0.95 -17.36 8.80
C ASN A 122 -0.65 -18.55 7.86
N ASP A 123 -0.94 -19.78 8.28
CA ASP A 123 -0.55 -21.02 7.59
C ASP A 123 -1.72 -21.85 7.06
N HIS A 124 -2.91 -21.24 7.00
CA HIS A 124 -4.17 -21.90 6.63
C HIS A 124 -4.83 -21.31 5.36
N TRP A 125 -4.17 -20.45 4.57
CA TRP A 125 -4.70 -20.00 3.28
C TRP A 125 -5.10 -21.16 2.38
N ALA A 126 -4.20 -22.14 2.22
CA ALA A 126 -4.50 -23.31 1.39
C ALA A 126 -5.58 -24.21 2.01
N LEU A 127 -5.62 -24.32 3.35
CA LEU A 127 -6.46 -25.26 4.08
C LEU A 127 -7.89 -24.80 4.25
N ASN A 128 -8.07 -23.54 4.64
CA ASN A 128 -9.34 -22.98 5.10
C ASN A 128 -9.91 -21.91 4.18
N ASN A 129 -9.10 -21.30 3.33
CA ASN A 129 -9.61 -20.57 2.18
C ASN A 129 -9.63 -21.54 0.98
N THR A 130 -8.68 -21.46 0.05
CA THR A 130 -8.47 -22.56 -0.91
C THR A 130 -6.99 -22.71 -1.29
N PRO A 131 -6.59 -23.83 -1.91
CA PRO A 131 -5.24 -23.97 -2.48
C PRO A 131 -4.85 -22.85 -3.44
N TRP A 132 -5.80 -22.29 -4.20
CA TRP A 132 -5.52 -21.23 -5.17
C TRP A 132 -5.28 -19.87 -4.53
N SER A 133 -5.71 -19.66 -3.28
CA SER A 133 -5.33 -18.50 -2.48
C SER A 133 -3.81 -18.34 -2.39
N TRP A 134 -3.05 -19.44 -2.48
CA TRP A 134 -1.58 -19.41 -2.46
C TRP A 134 -0.94 -19.33 -3.86
N GLY A 135 -1.70 -18.91 -4.86
CA GLY A 135 -1.23 -18.67 -6.23
C GLY A 135 -0.84 -17.21 -6.47
N TYR A 136 0.17 -16.98 -7.32
CA TYR A 136 0.65 -15.63 -7.65
C TYR A 136 0.84 -15.43 -9.16
N TYR A 137 0.86 -14.15 -9.56
CA TYR A 137 1.24 -13.68 -10.88
C TYR A 137 2.66 -13.15 -10.95
N LYS A 138 3.22 -13.12 -12.15
CA LYS A 138 4.51 -12.48 -12.46
C LYS A 138 4.27 -11.23 -13.28
N LYS A 139 5.32 -10.42 -13.44
CA LYS A 139 5.29 -9.17 -14.20
C LYS A 139 4.70 -9.28 -15.60
N GLN A 140 4.96 -10.37 -16.33
CA GLN A 140 4.41 -10.55 -17.67
C GLN A 140 2.89 -10.74 -17.70
N ASP A 141 2.28 -11.18 -16.60
CA ASP A 141 0.83 -11.36 -16.49
C ASP A 141 0.12 -10.05 -16.14
N LEU A 142 0.83 -9.13 -15.45
CA LEU A 142 0.33 -7.85 -14.93
C LEU A 142 1.21 -6.66 -15.38
N PRO A 143 1.47 -6.50 -16.69
CA PRO A 143 2.52 -5.59 -17.18
C PRO A 143 2.23 -4.12 -16.88
N VAL A 144 0.96 -3.71 -16.80
CA VAL A 144 0.56 -2.33 -16.50
C VAL A 144 0.73 -2.03 -15.02
N GLN A 145 0.17 -2.86 -14.15
CA GLN A 145 0.27 -2.71 -12.70
C GLN A 145 1.74 -2.67 -12.26
N PHE A 146 2.59 -3.57 -12.78
CA PHE A 146 4.02 -3.54 -12.51
C PHE A 146 4.69 -2.26 -13.01
N ALA A 147 4.40 -1.83 -14.25
CA ALA A 147 5.02 -0.63 -14.80
C ALA A 147 4.63 0.66 -14.04
N LEU A 148 3.40 0.74 -13.52
CA LEU A 148 2.94 1.83 -12.66
C LEU A 148 3.68 1.80 -11.31
N ALA A 149 3.67 0.65 -10.62
CA ALA A 149 4.33 0.50 -9.32
C ALA A 149 5.87 0.66 -9.38
N GLU A 150 6.52 0.22 -10.46
CA GLU A 150 7.96 0.42 -10.70
C GLU A 150 8.29 1.82 -11.24
N GLY A 151 7.31 2.50 -11.82
CA GLY A 151 7.45 3.88 -12.25
C GLY A 151 7.47 4.84 -11.06
N PHE A 152 6.74 4.55 -10.00
CA PHE A 152 6.54 5.50 -8.91
C PHE A 152 6.92 4.91 -7.55
N THR A 153 6.26 5.34 -6.48
CA THR A 153 6.49 4.80 -5.13
C THR A 153 5.44 3.73 -4.87
N VAL A 154 5.87 2.48 -4.71
CA VAL A 154 5.02 1.36 -4.25
C VAL A 154 5.10 1.26 -2.74
N GLY A 155 3.97 1.05 -2.06
CA GLY A 155 3.93 0.73 -0.63
C GLY A 155 3.81 -0.77 -0.45
N ASP A 156 4.77 -1.39 0.25
CA ASP A 156 4.81 -2.84 0.47
C ASP A 156 4.53 -3.24 1.92
N MET A 157 3.98 -2.29 2.70
CA MET A 157 3.38 -2.48 4.02
C MET A 157 2.04 -1.72 4.11
N TYR A 158 1.33 -1.61 2.98
CA TYR A 158 -0.05 -1.13 2.93
C TYR A 158 -1.00 -2.31 3.11
N GLN A 159 -1.94 -2.21 4.04
CA GLN A 159 -2.83 -3.28 4.48
C GLN A 159 -4.30 -2.90 4.26
N GLU A 160 -5.17 -3.90 4.13
CA GLU A 160 -6.61 -3.70 4.33
C GLU A 160 -6.84 -3.18 5.76
N SER A 161 -7.86 -2.35 5.96
CA SER A 161 -8.13 -1.81 7.29
C SER A 161 -8.80 -2.83 8.22
N VAL A 162 -9.51 -3.81 7.66
CA VAL A 162 -10.25 -4.84 8.39
C VAL A 162 -10.10 -6.19 7.67
N ILE A 163 -9.93 -7.29 8.42
CA ILE A 163 -9.96 -8.65 7.86
C ILE A 163 -11.43 -9.05 7.61
N ALA A 164 -12.02 -8.50 6.55
CA ALA A 164 -13.42 -8.66 6.21
C ALA A 164 -13.66 -8.35 4.72
N SER A 165 -14.92 -8.53 4.29
CA SER A 165 -15.40 -8.23 2.95
C SER A 165 -15.17 -6.75 2.52
N THR A 166 -15.48 -6.46 1.26
CA THR A 166 -15.38 -5.15 0.58
C THR A 166 -15.92 -3.97 1.39
N ASN A 167 -17.19 -4.00 1.80
CA ASN A 167 -17.88 -2.84 2.34
C ASN A 167 -17.25 -2.33 3.65
N PRO A 168 -16.91 -3.18 4.65
CA PRO A 168 -16.15 -2.75 5.83
C PRO A 168 -14.86 -1.97 5.52
N ASN A 169 -14.09 -2.41 4.51
CA ASN A 169 -12.86 -1.76 4.11
C ASN A 169 -13.12 -0.41 3.43
N ARG A 170 -14.11 -0.34 2.52
CA ARG A 170 -14.51 0.91 1.86
C ARG A 170 -15.20 1.90 2.80
N VAL A 171 -15.97 1.42 3.78
CA VAL A 171 -16.51 2.23 4.88
C VAL A 171 -15.37 2.85 5.67
N THR A 172 -14.35 2.07 6.04
CA THR A 172 -13.14 2.61 6.68
C THR A 172 -12.46 3.66 5.81
N TRP A 173 -12.39 3.45 4.49
CA TRP A 173 -11.77 4.40 3.55
C TRP A 173 -12.47 5.77 3.53
N VAL A 174 -13.78 5.84 3.76
CA VAL A 174 -14.54 7.10 3.76
C VAL A 174 -14.89 7.64 5.13
N SER A 175 -14.77 6.90 6.23
CA SER A 175 -15.06 7.40 7.58
C SER A 175 -13.95 7.18 8.60
N GLY A 176 -13.11 6.15 8.41
CA GLY A 176 -11.99 5.79 9.26
C GLY A 176 -12.31 4.77 10.36
N SER A 177 -13.49 4.14 10.33
CA SER A 177 -13.93 3.20 11.35
C SER A 177 -15.03 2.28 10.82
N ILE A 178 -15.12 1.09 11.41
CA ILE A 178 -16.25 0.15 11.29
C ILE A 178 -17.01 -0.02 12.62
N ASN A 179 -16.82 0.91 13.56
CA ASN A 179 -17.52 0.96 14.85
C ASN A 179 -17.34 -0.32 15.70
N VAL A 180 -16.09 -0.77 15.80
CA VAL A 180 -15.70 -1.79 16.80
C VAL A 180 -15.95 -1.23 18.20
N PRO A 181 -16.43 -2.03 19.17
CA PRO A 181 -16.63 -1.56 20.54
C PRO A 181 -15.42 -0.79 21.11
N GLY A 182 -15.68 0.39 21.66
CA GLY A 182 -14.64 1.33 22.14
C GLY A 182 -14.16 2.33 21.08
N SER A 183 -14.67 2.26 19.85
CA SER A 183 -14.50 3.31 18.84
C SER A 183 -15.28 4.59 19.23
N PRO A 184 -15.00 5.74 18.60
CA PRO A 184 -15.69 7.01 18.91
C PRO A 184 -17.21 7.01 18.63
N GLN A 185 -17.70 6.09 17.81
CA GLN A 185 -19.12 5.96 17.46
C GLN A 185 -19.91 5.25 18.57
N THR A 186 -21.24 5.39 18.54
CA THR A 186 -22.15 4.60 19.39
C THR A 186 -22.67 3.36 18.66
N GLU A 187 -23.16 2.37 19.41
CA GLU A 187 -23.73 1.13 18.83
C GLU A 187 -24.94 1.43 17.93
N GLU A 188 -25.73 2.46 18.26
CA GLU A 188 -26.90 2.88 17.48
C GLU A 188 -26.54 3.46 16.10
N GLU A 189 -25.28 3.86 15.89
CA GLU A 189 -24.84 4.47 14.62
C GLU A 189 -24.57 3.44 13.51
N GLY A 190 -24.72 2.14 13.78
CA GLY A 190 -24.56 1.07 12.80
C GLY A 190 -24.02 -0.25 13.36
N GLY A 191 -23.76 -0.33 14.66
CA GLY A 191 -23.07 -1.47 15.27
C GLY A 191 -21.68 -1.72 14.66
N VAL A 192 -21.07 -2.85 14.98
CA VAL A 192 -19.82 -3.24 14.32
C VAL A 192 -20.10 -3.75 12.91
N TYR A 193 -19.41 -3.22 11.90
CA TYR A 193 -19.68 -3.47 10.48
C TYR A 193 -18.55 -4.26 9.81
N ILE A 194 -18.74 -5.57 9.67
CA ILE A 194 -17.74 -6.58 9.26
C ILE A 194 -18.20 -7.48 8.11
N ASP A 195 -19.32 -7.15 7.47
CA ASP A 195 -19.78 -7.82 6.25
C ASP A 195 -20.48 -6.85 5.29
N ASN A 196 -20.76 -7.31 4.08
CA ASN A 196 -21.47 -6.58 3.02
C ASN A 196 -22.98 -6.51 3.25
N ASN A 197 -23.46 -6.38 4.51
CA ASN A 197 -24.89 -6.24 4.74
C ASN A 197 -25.39 -4.87 4.27
N GLU A 198 -26.37 -4.91 3.37
CA GLU A 198 -26.99 -3.75 2.73
C GLU A 198 -28.52 -3.75 2.94
N VAL A 199 -29.00 -4.59 3.85
CA VAL A 199 -30.42 -4.75 4.17
C VAL A 199 -30.78 -3.94 5.42
N PRO A 200 -31.78 -3.04 5.38
CA PRO A 200 -32.23 -2.28 6.54
C PRO A 200 -32.53 -3.13 7.77
N GLY A 201 -31.93 -2.76 8.90
CA GLY A 201 -31.91 -3.56 10.13
C GLY A 201 -30.49 -4.02 10.45
N CYS A 202 -30.38 -4.95 11.39
CA CYS A 202 -29.11 -5.58 11.74
C CYS A 202 -29.17 -7.08 11.44
N GLU A 203 -28.06 -7.65 11.00
CA GLU A 203 -27.92 -9.10 10.80
C GLU A 203 -28.04 -9.85 12.13
N LEU A 204 -27.34 -9.35 13.15
CA LEU A 204 -27.46 -9.74 14.56
C LEU A 204 -27.58 -8.47 15.42
N PRO A 205 -28.03 -8.54 16.69
CA PRO A 205 -28.09 -7.35 17.54
C PRO A 205 -26.74 -6.63 17.61
N GLY A 206 -26.69 -5.39 17.10
CA GLY A 206 -25.47 -4.56 17.10
C GLY A 206 -24.39 -4.95 16.08
N VAL A 207 -24.72 -5.81 15.10
CA VAL A 207 -23.76 -6.32 14.10
C VAL A 207 -24.30 -6.10 12.70
N ASN A 208 -23.46 -5.54 11.84
CA ASN A 208 -23.73 -5.22 10.45
C ASN A 208 -25.05 -4.44 10.28
N CYS A 209 -25.32 -3.47 11.15
CA CYS A 209 -26.56 -2.71 11.04
C CYS A 209 -26.51 -1.73 9.86
N TYR A 210 -27.66 -1.55 9.23
CA TYR A 210 -27.82 -0.68 8.08
C TYR A 210 -29.12 0.13 8.19
N PRO A 211 -29.13 1.43 7.84
CA PRO A 211 -27.99 2.22 7.35
C PRO A 211 -27.03 2.65 8.47
N LEU A 212 -25.78 2.94 8.08
CA LEU A 212 -24.78 3.57 8.94
C LEU A 212 -25.10 5.06 9.11
N SER A 213 -24.67 5.71 10.20
CA SER A 213 -25.04 7.12 10.45
C SER A 213 -23.96 8.03 11.05
N TRP A 214 -22.76 7.52 11.34
CA TRP A 214 -21.65 8.38 11.77
C TRP A 214 -21.12 9.25 10.60
N THR A 215 -20.37 10.30 10.95
CA THR A 215 -19.91 11.30 9.96
C THR A 215 -18.85 10.73 9.01
N THR A 216 -19.00 11.01 7.71
CA THR A 216 -18.01 10.64 6.69
C THR A 216 -17.00 11.76 6.40
N THR A 217 -15.83 11.40 5.88
CA THR A 217 -14.78 12.37 5.48
C THR A 217 -15.24 13.34 4.39
N PRO A 218 -16.04 12.97 3.36
CA PRO A 218 -16.53 13.95 2.40
C PRO A 218 -17.48 15.00 3.01
N GLU A 219 -18.23 14.66 4.07
CA GLU A 219 -19.01 15.66 4.84
C GLU A 219 -18.09 16.66 5.56
N ILE A 220 -17.02 16.16 6.16
CA ILE A 220 -16.00 16.99 6.83
C ILE A 220 -15.36 17.95 5.81
N TYR A 221 -14.96 17.43 4.65
CA TYR A 221 -14.40 18.23 3.57
C TYR A 221 -15.40 19.27 3.05
N GLN A 222 -16.66 18.88 2.87
CA GLN A 222 -17.73 19.79 2.47
C GLN A 222 -17.91 20.94 3.47
N ASN A 223 -17.91 20.64 4.77
CA ASN A 223 -18.07 21.63 5.84
C ASN A 223 -16.86 22.56 5.96
N ALA A 224 -15.66 22.07 5.63
CA ALA A 224 -14.44 22.87 5.56
C ALA A 224 -14.34 23.74 4.28
N GLY A 225 -15.30 23.63 3.35
CA GLY A 225 -15.26 24.35 2.07
C GLY A 225 -14.27 23.77 1.06
N VAL A 226 -13.82 22.53 1.26
CA VAL A 226 -12.97 21.78 0.34
C VAL A 226 -13.84 21.20 -0.77
N THR A 227 -13.39 21.33 -2.02
CA THR A 227 -14.12 20.76 -3.16
C THR A 227 -13.81 19.28 -3.31
N TRP A 228 -14.84 18.47 -3.50
CA TRP A 228 -14.68 17.04 -3.74
C TRP A 228 -15.70 16.55 -4.78
N GLN A 229 -15.47 15.38 -5.35
CA GLN A 229 -16.41 14.66 -6.21
C GLN A 229 -16.10 13.17 -6.18
N LEU A 230 -17.13 12.35 -6.07
CA LEU A 230 -17.07 10.93 -6.38
C LEU A 230 -17.53 10.71 -7.82
N TYR A 231 -16.72 10.03 -8.61
CA TYR A 231 -17.01 9.64 -9.98
C TYR A 231 -17.27 8.14 -10.01
N GLN A 232 -18.45 7.77 -10.50
CA GLN A 232 -18.92 6.40 -10.57
C GLN A 232 -19.84 6.24 -11.79
N ASP A 233 -19.86 5.04 -12.34
CA ASP A 233 -20.86 4.60 -13.31
C ASP A 233 -22.10 4.03 -12.62
N ILE A 234 -23.16 3.76 -13.40
CA ILE A 234 -24.43 3.21 -12.88
C ILE A 234 -24.22 1.85 -12.23
N ASP A 235 -23.45 0.99 -12.89
CA ASP A 235 -23.06 -0.32 -12.40
C ASP A 235 -21.65 -0.21 -11.83
N ASN A 236 -21.58 0.11 -10.54
CA ASN A 236 -20.37 0.37 -9.79
C ASN A 236 -20.06 -0.76 -8.80
N PHE A 237 -20.71 -1.93 -8.92
CA PHE A 237 -20.54 -3.08 -8.04
C PHE A 237 -20.79 -2.83 -6.55
N ASP A 238 -21.64 -1.84 -6.23
CA ASP A 238 -21.91 -1.44 -4.85
C ASP A 238 -20.66 -0.88 -4.11
N ASP A 239 -19.60 -0.55 -4.87
CA ASP A 239 -18.31 -0.05 -4.37
C ASP A 239 -18.33 1.41 -3.88
N ASN A 240 -19.47 2.09 -3.95
CA ASN A 240 -19.62 3.44 -3.40
C ASN A 240 -20.07 3.36 -1.93
N PRO A 241 -19.14 3.44 -0.95
CA PRO A 241 -19.50 3.28 0.46
C PRO A 241 -20.39 4.39 0.99
N LEU A 242 -20.46 5.56 0.31
CA LEU A 242 -21.34 6.64 0.75
C LEU A 242 -22.82 6.25 0.65
N ALA A 243 -23.17 5.31 -0.24
CA ALA A 243 -24.52 4.78 -0.36
C ALA A 243 -25.01 4.12 0.94
N TRP A 244 -24.08 3.67 1.80
CA TRP A 244 -24.38 2.94 3.02
C TRP A 244 -24.72 3.82 4.22
N PHE A 245 -24.54 5.13 4.07
CA PHE A 245 -24.76 6.10 5.12
C PHE A 245 -26.11 6.81 4.95
N GLN A 246 -26.88 6.88 6.04
CA GLN A 246 -28.24 7.42 6.09
C GLN A 246 -28.33 8.85 5.51
N GLN A 247 -27.32 9.68 5.79
CA GLN A 247 -27.25 11.06 5.33
C GLN A 247 -27.17 11.19 3.80
N TYR A 248 -26.63 10.18 3.10
CA TYR A 248 -26.59 10.15 1.63
C TYR A 248 -27.85 9.54 1.04
N GLN A 249 -28.41 8.49 1.66
CA GLN A 249 -29.69 7.90 1.25
C GLN A 249 -30.85 8.89 1.31
N THR A 250 -30.83 9.77 2.31
CA THR A 250 -31.89 10.77 2.54
C THR A 250 -31.57 12.13 1.91
N ALA A 251 -30.39 12.29 1.31
CA ALA A 251 -29.98 13.53 0.66
C ALA A 251 -30.88 13.83 -0.54
N LYS A 252 -31.51 15.01 -0.56
CA LYS A 252 -32.31 15.45 -1.71
C LYS A 252 -31.40 15.69 -2.92
N ASN A 253 -31.92 15.44 -4.13
CA ASN A 253 -31.17 15.53 -5.40
C ASN A 253 -30.49 16.90 -5.65
N ASP A 254 -30.99 17.98 -5.04
CA ASP A 254 -30.44 19.32 -5.18
C ASP A 254 -29.31 19.64 -4.19
N THR A 255 -29.10 18.80 -3.17
CA THR A 255 -28.05 18.95 -2.15
C THR A 255 -26.67 18.58 -2.70
N VAL A 256 -25.64 19.09 -2.04
CA VAL A 256 -24.25 18.83 -2.42
C VAL A 256 -23.85 17.36 -2.17
N LEU A 257 -24.31 16.76 -1.06
CA LEU A 257 -24.04 15.35 -0.75
C LEU A 257 -24.57 14.43 -1.85
N HIS A 258 -25.81 14.63 -2.31
CA HIS A 258 -26.35 13.85 -3.42
C HIS A 258 -25.59 14.12 -4.73
N LYS A 259 -25.39 15.39 -5.10
CA LYS A 259 -24.73 15.77 -6.37
C LYS A 259 -23.27 15.35 -6.47
N ARG A 260 -22.57 15.18 -5.34
CA ARG A 260 -21.14 14.84 -5.34
C ARG A 260 -20.86 13.40 -4.93
N GLY A 261 -21.71 12.80 -4.11
CA GLY A 261 -21.54 11.44 -3.59
C GLY A 261 -22.43 10.38 -4.23
N MET A 262 -23.62 10.74 -4.73
CA MET A 262 -24.64 9.77 -5.17
C MET A 262 -25.02 9.86 -6.65
N SER A 263 -24.59 10.90 -7.36
CA SER A 263 -24.87 11.03 -8.79
C SER A 263 -23.94 10.16 -9.64
N TYR A 264 -24.46 9.60 -10.72
CA TYR A 264 -23.72 8.85 -11.74
C TYR A 264 -23.15 9.78 -12.82
N VAL A 265 -22.15 10.59 -12.46
CA VAL A 265 -21.49 11.49 -13.42
C VAL A 265 -20.59 10.75 -14.41
N GLY A 266 -20.26 9.48 -14.14
CA GLY A 266 -19.38 8.64 -14.96
C GLY A 266 -17.91 9.07 -14.90
N LEU A 267 -17.03 8.19 -15.38
CA LEU A 267 -15.60 8.47 -15.45
C LEU A 267 -15.24 9.42 -16.60
N ASP A 268 -16.07 9.54 -17.62
CA ASP A 268 -15.90 10.53 -18.69
C ASP A 268 -15.86 11.96 -18.14
N ALA A 269 -16.70 12.27 -17.13
CA ALA A 269 -16.65 13.56 -16.46
C ALA A 269 -15.33 13.81 -15.74
N PHE A 270 -14.72 12.77 -15.14
CA PHE A 270 -13.38 12.88 -14.55
C PHE A 270 -12.32 13.15 -15.63
N TYR A 271 -12.36 12.40 -16.74
CA TYR A 271 -11.42 12.58 -17.85
C TYR A 271 -11.50 13.98 -18.46
N GLU A 272 -12.71 14.49 -18.68
CA GLU A 272 -12.93 15.85 -19.18
C GLU A 272 -12.43 16.91 -18.19
N GLN A 273 -12.69 16.75 -16.90
CA GLN A 273 -12.23 17.72 -15.89
C GLN A 273 -10.71 17.71 -15.73
N ALA A 274 -10.07 16.54 -15.80
CA ALA A 274 -8.61 16.43 -15.80
C ALA A 274 -7.99 17.12 -17.04
N ALA A 275 -8.56 16.87 -18.23
CA ALA A 275 -8.14 17.53 -19.46
C ALA A 275 -8.35 19.04 -19.43
N ASN A 276 -9.44 19.51 -18.81
CA ASN A 276 -9.77 20.93 -18.71
C ASN A 276 -9.03 21.67 -17.59
N GLY A 277 -8.43 20.93 -16.65
CA GLY A 277 -7.77 21.47 -15.47
C GLY A 277 -8.74 22.01 -14.42
N THR A 278 -9.88 21.33 -14.29
CA THR A 278 -11.00 21.73 -13.42
C THR A 278 -11.38 20.63 -12.43
N LEU A 279 -10.45 19.71 -12.14
CA LEU A 279 -10.66 18.71 -11.09
C LEU A 279 -10.95 19.40 -9.75
N PRO A 280 -11.80 18.82 -8.89
CA PRO A 280 -11.91 19.25 -7.50
C PRO A 280 -10.59 19.01 -6.76
N MET A 281 -10.49 19.52 -5.54
CA MET A 281 -9.36 19.21 -4.66
C MET A 281 -9.25 17.70 -4.38
N ILE A 282 -10.38 17.03 -4.16
CA ILE A 282 -10.42 15.59 -3.89
C ILE A 282 -11.32 14.87 -4.89
N SER A 283 -10.79 13.88 -5.61
CA SER A 283 -11.55 13.03 -6.53
C SER A 283 -11.54 11.60 -6.04
N TYR A 284 -12.72 11.01 -5.80
CA TYR A 284 -12.86 9.57 -5.56
C TYR A 284 -13.26 8.88 -6.85
N ILE A 285 -12.55 7.82 -7.23
CA ILE A 285 -12.82 7.04 -8.43
C ILE A 285 -13.37 5.68 -8.01
N ILE A 286 -14.60 5.39 -8.41
CA ILE A 286 -15.22 4.07 -8.34
C ILE A 286 -15.38 3.54 -9.76
N GLY A 287 -14.75 2.40 -10.04
CA GLY A 287 -14.79 1.77 -11.36
C GLY A 287 -16.14 1.11 -11.67
N PRO A 288 -16.44 0.85 -12.95
CA PRO A 288 -17.51 -0.07 -13.31
C PRO A 288 -17.20 -1.49 -12.81
N THR A 289 -18.24 -2.25 -12.50
CA THR A 289 -18.16 -3.67 -12.07
C THR A 289 -17.17 -4.51 -12.90
N GLU A 290 -17.34 -4.54 -14.21
CA GLU A 290 -16.52 -5.35 -15.11
C GLU A 290 -15.03 -4.95 -15.16
N LEU A 291 -14.68 -3.78 -14.59
CA LEU A 291 -13.32 -3.23 -14.56
C LEU A 291 -12.75 -3.12 -13.13
N SER A 292 -13.48 -3.59 -12.11
CA SER A 292 -13.12 -3.42 -10.69
C SER A 292 -11.91 -4.27 -10.28
N GLU A 293 -11.66 -5.37 -10.99
CA GLU A 293 -10.76 -6.46 -10.61
C GLU A 293 -11.28 -7.38 -9.49
N HIS A 294 -12.49 -7.22 -8.93
CA HIS A 294 -13.06 -8.24 -8.03
C HIS A 294 -13.12 -9.60 -8.76
N PRO A 295 -12.58 -10.72 -8.26
CA PRO A 295 -12.70 -12.01 -8.94
C PRO A 295 -14.17 -12.38 -9.21
N PRO A 296 -14.59 -12.76 -10.44
CA PRO A 296 -13.77 -13.13 -11.59
C PRO A 296 -13.47 -11.99 -12.58
N TYR A 297 -13.77 -10.72 -12.28
CA TYR A 297 -13.35 -9.55 -13.06
C TYR A 297 -11.85 -9.41 -13.17
N SER A 298 -11.41 -9.21 -14.41
CA SER A 298 -10.05 -9.58 -14.78
C SER A 298 -9.01 -8.52 -14.42
N PRO A 299 -7.81 -8.91 -13.97
CA PRO A 299 -6.67 -7.99 -13.84
C PRO A 299 -6.34 -7.23 -15.14
N HIS A 300 -6.63 -7.83 -16.30
CA HIS A 300 -6.37 -7.20 -17.60
C HIS A 300 -7.34 -6.06 -17.90
N ASP A 301 -8.62 -6.23 -17.55
CA ASP A 301 -9.63 -5.21 -17.77
C ASP A 301 -9.48 -4.07 -16.76
N GLY A 302 -9.15 -4.39 -15.50
CA GLY A 302 -8.77 -3.38 -14.51
C GLY A 302 -7.48 -2.63 -14.84
N ALA A 303 -6.47 -3.31 -15.40
CA ALA A 303 -5.27 -2.65 -15.94
C ALA A 303 -5.61 -1.57 -16.99
N TRP A 304 -6.63 -1.83 -17.82
CA TRP A 304 -7.09 -0.84 -18.78
C TRP A 304 -7.71 0.38 -18.10
N LEU A 305 -8.55 0.18 -17.08
CA LEU A 305 -9.12 1.27 -16.29
C LEU A 305 -8.03 2.07 -15.58
N GLN A 306 -7.09 1.40 -14.91
CA GLN A 306 -5.93 2.05 -14.28
C GLN A 306 -5.13 2.89 -15.28
N GLN A 307 -4.93 2.37 -16.50
CA GLN A 307 -4.29 3.13 -17.56
C GLN A 307 -5.12 4.33 -18.03
N GLN A 308 -6.45 4.26 -18.07
CA GLN A 308 -7.29 5.43 -18.39
C GLN A 308 -7.18 6.51 -17.32
N VAL A 309 -7.29 6.15 -16.04
CA VAL A 309 -7.16 7.08 -14.90
C VAL A 309 -5.76 7.70 -14.88
N PHE A 310 -4.71 6.89 -15.04
CA PHE A 310 -3.33 7.35 -15.18
C PHE A 310 -3.18 8.35 -16.33
N ASN A 311 -3.71 8.02 -17.51
CA ASN A 311 -3.63 8.90 -18.68
C ASN A 311 -4.39 10.22 -18.47
N ALA A 312 -5.56 10.18 -17.83
CA ALA A 312 -6.34 11.38 -17.53
C ALA A 312 -5.55 12.34 -16.63
N VAL A 313 -4.94 11.81 -15.56
CA VAL A 313 -4.11 12.61 -14.63
C VAL A 313 -2.84 13.13 -15.32
N THR A 314 -2.08 12.26 -15.97
CA THR A 314 -0.75 12.61 -16.50
C THR A 314 -0.76 13.43 -17.79
N LYS A 315 -1.84 13.36 -18.57
CA LYS A 315 -2.07 14.22 -19.75
C LYS A 315 -2.91 15.46 -19.40
N GLY A 316 -3.51 15.48 -18.21
CA GLY A 316 -4.29 16.60 -17.70
C GLY A 316 -3.45 17.84 -17.45
N LYS A 317 -4.09 19.02 -17.39
CA LYS A 317 -3.39 20.30 -17.22
C LYS A 317 -2.67 20.46 -15.88
N ASN A 318 -3.06 19.67 -14.87
CA ASN A 318 -2.55 19.74 -13.50
C ASN A 318 -1.65 18.56 -13.11
N TRP A 319 -1.08 17.82 -14.07
CA TRP A 319 -0.16 16.70 -13.77
C TRP A 319 0.95 17.11 -12.79
N ASN A 320 1.53 18.29 -12.97
CA ASN A 320 2.61 18.81 -12.13
C ASN A 320 2.20 19.10 -10.67
N SER A 321 0.91 19.08 -10.33
CA SER A 321 0.38 19.31 -8.98
C SER A 321 -0.67 18.29 -8.55
N THR A 322 -0.66 17.08 -9.12
CA THR A 322 -1.61 16.01 -8.76
C THR A 322 -0.91 14.84 -8.07
N ALA A 323 -1.56 14.27 -7.06
CA ALA A 323 -1.22 12.96 -6.51
C ALA A 323 -2.38 11.99 -6.78
N LEU A 324 -2.11 10.95 -7.57
CA LEU A 324 -3.02 9.82 -7.77
C LEU A 324 -2.58 8.68 -6.85
N ILE A 325 -3.44 8.30 -5.92
CA ILE A 325 -3.23 7.18 -5.00
C ILE A 325 -4.07 6.02 -5.51
N VAL A 326 -3.40 4.92 -5.86
CA VAL A 326 -4.06 3.67 -6.27
C VAL A 326 -3.93 2.65 -5.15
N SER A 327 -5.07 2.12 -4.70
CA SER A 327 -5.17 1.12 -3.65
C SER A 327 -6.14 0.01 -4.05
N TYR A 328 -6.16 -1.04 -3.25
CA TYR A 328 -7.20 -2.07 -3.27
C TYR A 328 -7.90 -2.02 -1.92
N ASP A 329 -9.09 -2.60 -1.82
CA ASP A 329 -9.91 -2.64 -0.60
C ASP A 329 -9.59 -3.83 0.31
N GLU A 330 -9.49 -5.05 -0.24
CA GLU A 330 -9.13 -6.27 0.47
C GLU A 330 -8.46 -7.30 -0.45
N THR A 331 -8.14 -8.48 0.07
CA THR A 331 -7.35 -9.53 -0.60
C THR A 331 -8.03 -10.32 -1.71
N GLY A 332 -9.35 -10.46 -1.76
CA GLY A 332 -10.11 -11.28 -2.72
C GLY A 332 -9.99 -12.78 -2.49
N GLY A 333 -9.61 -13.19 -1.29
CA GLY A 333 -9.24 -14.57 -0.98
C GLY A 333 -7.87 -14.98 -1.54
N TRP A 334 -7.04 -14.03 -1.95
CA TRP A 334 -5.63 -14.25 -2.29
C TRP A 334 -4.76 -14.09 -1.03
N GLY A 335 -3.74 -14.92 -0.87
CA GLY A 335 -2.92 -14.93 0.34
C GLY A 335 -1.76 -13.96 0.32
N ASP A 336 -1.38 -13.48 1.50
CA ASP A 336 -0.15 -12.71 1.75
C ASP A 336 0.63 -13.32 2.93
N HIS A 337 1.96 -13.35 2.82
CA HIS A 337 2.81 -13.96 3.84
C HIS A 337 3.03 -13.10 5.08
N VAL A 338 2.85 -11.78 4.97
CA VAL A 338 3.08 -10.88 6.09
C VAL A 338 1.88 -10.95 7.00
N THR A 339 2.12 -11.49 8.19
CA THR A 339 1.12 -11.48 9.25
C THR A 339 0.69 -10.04 9.56
N PRO A 340 -0.62 -9.75 9.58
CA PRO A 340 -1.16 -8.43 9.82
C PRO A 340 -0.51 -7.72 11.01
N TYR A 341 -0.07 -6.48 10.80
CA TYR A 341 0.30 -5.59 11.90
C TYR A 341 -0.98 -5.03 12.53
N HIS A 342 -1.20 -5.35 13.81
CA HIS A 342 -2.41 -4.98 14.55
C HIS A 342 -2.10 -4.50 15.98
N ALA A 343 -3.10 -3.88 16.60
CA ALA A 343 -2.99 -3.36 17.96
C ALA A 343 -2.77 -4.48 19.01
N PRO A 344 -2.14 -4.18 20.16
CA PRO A 344 -2.10 -5.11 21.29
C PRO A 344 -3.51 -5.55 21.72
N SER A 345 -3.64 -6.80 22.19
CA SER A 345 -4.93 -7.33 22.67
C SER A 345 -5.53 -6.46 23.77
N GLY A 346 -6.84 -6.18 23.67
CA GLY A 346 -7.56 -5.31 24.59
C GLY A 346 -7.57 -3.82 24.21
N THR A 347 -6.96 -3.44 23.08
CA THR A 347 -7.01 -2.05 22.60
C THR A 347 -8.43 -1.67 22.19
N GLU A 348 -8.97 -0.61 22.80
CA GLU A 348 -10.31 -0.08 22.53
C GLU A 348 -10.46 0.30 21.05
N GLY A 349 -11.61 -0.06 20.46
CA GLY A 349 -11.91 0.21 19.04
C GLY A 349 -11.11 -0.63 18.04
N GLU A 350 -10.28 -1.58 18.50
CA GLU A 350 -9.49 -2.46 17.63
C GLU A 350 -9.80 -3.94 17.85
N TRP A 351 -10.18 -4.33 19.07
CA TRP A 351 -10.48 -5.71 19.45
C TRP A 351 -11.93 -5.89 19.90
N MET A 352 -12.52 -7.04 19.58
CA MET A 352 -13.89 -7.40 19.91
C MET A 352 -14.03 -8.89 20.21
N GLU A 353 -15.06 -9.25 20.96
CA GLU A 353 -15.55 -10.63 20.93
C GLU A 353 -16.17 -10.86 19.55
N ASP A 354 -15.70 -11.88 18.86
CA ASP A 354 -16.20 -12.24 17.53
C ASP A 354 -17.73 -12.45 17.59
N PRO A 355 -18.52 -11.64 16.88
CA PRO A 355 -19.98 -11.68 16.98
C PRO A 355 -20.57 -13.01 16.46
N TYR A 356 -19.83 -13.74 15.63
CA TYR A 356 -20.23 -15.04 15.11
C TYR A 356 -19.84 -16.21 16.02
N GLY A 357 -19.03 -15.98 17.06
CA GLY A 357 -18.61 -17.01 18.01
C GLY A 357 -17.66 -18.07 17.44
N LEU A 358 -16.97 -17.75 16.33
CA LEU A 358 -16.06 -18.64 15.60
C LEU A 358 -14.61 -18.50 16.07
N PHE A 359 -14.18 -17.28 16.42
CA PHE A 359 -12.77 -16.95 16.69
C PHE A 359 -12.50 -16.46 18.12
N GLY A 360 -13.54 -16.27 18.94
CA GLY A 360 -13.42 -15.71 20.28
C GLY A 360 -12.99 -14.24 20.25
N TYR A 361 -12.12 -13.83 21.17
CA TYR A 361 -11.65 -12.44 21.22
C TYR A 361 -10.58 -12.18 20.15
N THR A 362 -10.91 -11.38 19.13
CA THR A 362 -10.08 -11.12 17.95
C THR A 362 -9.96 -9.63 17.64
N PHE A 363 -8.96 -9.25 16.85
CA PHE A 363 -8.82 -7.90 16.32
C PHE A 363 -9.61 -7.76 15.02
N SER A 364 -10.05 -6.53 14.73
CA SER A 364 -10.72 -6.17 13.49
C SER A 364 -9.74 -5.96 12.33
N GLY A 365 -8.60 -5.34 12.60
CA GLY A 365 -7.51 -5.10 11.66
C GLY A 365 -6.39 -4.23 12.27
N PRO A 366 -5.52 -3.60 11.46
CA PRO A 366 -5.36 -3.78 10.02
C PRO A 366 -5.15 -5.25 9.66
N GLY A 367 -5.51 -5.63 8.43
CA GLY A 367 -5.46 -7.00 7.94
C GLY A 367 -4.27 -7.28 7.03
N TYR A 368 -4.47 -8.07 5.98
CA TYR A 368 -3.41 -8.47 5.05
C TYR A 368 -2.96 -7.33 4.14
N ARG A 369 -1.77 -7.47 3.53
CA ARG A 369 -1.21 -6.47 2.63
C ARG A 369 -1.90 -6.46 1.27
N LEU A 370 -2.05 -5.27 0.70
CA LEU A 370 -2.68 -5.02 -0.59
C LEU A 370 -1.73 -4.27 -1.54
N PRO A 371 -1.89 -4.40 -2.86
CA PRO A 371 -1.22 -3.54 -3.81
C PRO A 371 -1.54 -2.07 -3.53
N PHE A 372 -0.50 -1.24 -3.46
CA PHE A 372 -0.62 0.19 -3.20
C PHE A 372 0.52 0.94 -3.87
N TYR A 373 0.21 2.01 -4.58
CA TYR A 373 1.23 2.89 -5.14
C TYR A 373 0.70 4.29 -5.39
N ILE A 374 1.61 5.26 -5.31
CA ILE A 374 1.30 6.68 -5.44
C ILE A 374 1.96 7.22 -6.69
N ILE A 375 1.17 7.76 -7.61
CA ILE A 375 1.58 8.34 -8.89
C ILE A 375 1.55 9.86 -8.78
N SER A 376 2.72 10.46 -8.78
CA SER A 376 2.88 11.90 -8.64
C SER A 376 4.28 12.33 -9.12
N PRO A 377 4.48 13.59 -9.51
CA PRO A 377 5.83 14.09 -9.79
C PRO A 377 6.82 13.88 -8.65
N TRP A 378 6.34 13.85 -7.40
CA TRP A 378 7.18 13.68 -6.21
C TRP A 378 7.40 12.23 -5.78
N THR A 379 6.84 11.25 -6.50
CA THR A 379 6.99 9.82 -6.21
C THR A 379 7.67 9.05 -7.33
N ARG A 380 8.07 9.73 -8.41
CA ARG A 380 8.78 9.13 -9.54
C ARG A 380 10.12 8.53 -9.09
N GLY A 381 10.53 7.44 -9.75
CA GLY A 381 11.87 6.85 -9.61
C GLY A 381 11.92 5.40 -9.15
N GLY A 382 10.78 4.71 -9.06
CA GLY A 382 10.75 3.29 -8.66
C GLY A 382 11.17 3.10 -7.21
N ASN A 383 10.52 3.81 -6.31
CA ASN A 383 10.81 3.77 -4.87
C ASN A 383 9.95 2.71 -4.17
N VAL A 384 10.37 2.31 -2.97
CA VAL A 384 9.55 1.52 -2.05
C VAL A 384 9.32 2.31 -0.77
N PHE A 385 8.05 2.45 -0.39
CA PHE A 385 7.61 3.05 0.86
C PHE A 385 7.29 1.95 1.87
N THR A 386 7.93 2.00 3.02
CA THR A 386 7.99 0.84 3.93
C THR A 386 7.17 1.00 5.20
N GLU A 387 6.54 2.16 5.42
CA GLU A 387 5.79 2.39 6.66
C GLU A 387 4.45 1.64 6.67
N LYS A 388 4.09 1.15 7.85
CA LYS A 388 2.82 0.46 8.11
C LYS A 388 1.67 1.41 7.81
N SER A 389 0.80 1.01 6.89
CA SER A 389 -0.28 1.84 6.37
C SER A 389 -1.52 1.01 6.09
N ASP A 390 -2.68 1.64 6.07
CA ASP A 390 -3.98 1.05 5.74
C ASP A 390 -4.91 2.09 5.06
N HIS A 391 -6.22 1.84 4.91
CA HIS A 391 -7.14 2.83 4.34
C HIS A 391 -7.22 4.13 5.14
N ASN A 392 -7.05 4.08 6.47
CA ASN A 392 -6.96 5.28 7.31
C ASN A 392 -5.76 6.16 6.91
N SER A 393 -4.68 5.56 6.41
CA SER A 393 -3.49 6.32 5.98
C SER A 393 -3.77 7.27 4.82
N GLN A 394 -4.75 6.95 3.95
CA GLN A 394 -5.20 7.88 2.90
C GLN A 394 -5.95 9.08 3.50
N ILE A 395 -6.78 8.85 4.52
CA ILE A 395 -7.46 9.92 5.26
C ILE A 395 -6.42 10.81 5.95
N LEU A 396 -5.46 10.21 6.67
CA LEU A 396 -4.38 10.94 7.34
C LEU A 396 -3.57 11.79 6.36
N PHE A 397 -3.26 11.27 5.17
CA PHE A 397 -2.60 12.03 4.11
C PHE A 397 -3.42 13.25 3.70
N VAL A 398 -4.71 13.08 3.42
CA VAL A 398 -5.61 14.17 3.03
C VAL A 398 -5.70 15.22 4.15
N GLU A 399 -5.81 14.81 5.41
CA GLU A 399 -5.81 15.73 6.55
C GLU A 399 -4.52 16.56 6.63
N LYS A 400 -3.35 15.93 6.52
CA LYS A 400 -2.05 16.62 6.52
C LYS A 400 -1.94 17.59 5.34
N TRP A 401 -2.38 17.15 4.17
CA TRP A 401 -2.35 17.94 2.95
C TRP A 401 -3.28 19.16 3.03
N LEU A 402 -4.51 18.97 3.51
CA LEU A 402 -5.48 20.04 3.71
C LEU A 402 -5.00 21.04 4.77
N ALA A 403 -4.43 20.58 5.88
CA ALA A 403 -3.81 21.45 6.88
C ALA A 403 -2.67 22.29 6.27
N ALA A 404 -1.81 21.68 5.44
CA ALA A 404 -0.76 22.40 4.71
C ALA A 404 -1.31 23.46 3.74
N LYS A 405 -2.56 23.30 3.27
CA LYS A 405 -3.28 24.29 2.44
C LYS A 405 -4.17 25.26 3.25
N GLY A 406 -4.15 25.17 4.58
CA GLY A 406 -4.88 26.09 5.49
C GLY A 406 -6.29 25.64 5.88
N TYR A 407 -6.63 24.36 5.70
CA TYR A 407 -7.90 23.76 6.10
C TYR A 407 -7.75 22.95 7.40
N ASP A 408 -7.38 23.62 8.49
CA ASP A 408 -7.04 22.97 9.78
C ASP A 408 -8.20 22.21 10.44
N ASN A 409 -9.44 22.46 10.03
CA ASN A 409 -10.65 21.83 10.58
C ASN A 409 -11.12 20.59 9.79
N ALA A 410 -10.41 20.19 8.73
CA ALA A 410 -10.78 19.04 7.91
C ALA A 410 -10.20 17.72 8.47
N VAL A 411 -10.58 17.36 9.70
CA VAL A 411 -10.05 16.19 10.44
C VAL A 411 -11.19 15.28 10.88
N THR A 412 -11.06 13.96 10.67
CA THR A 412 -12.03 12.98 11.19
C THR A 412 -11.77 12.65 12.66
N HIS A 413 -12.85 12.67 13.44
CA HIS A 413 -12.87 12.20 14.83
C HIS A 413 -13.45 10.79 14.97
N GLN A 414 -13.76 10.15 13.84
CA GLN A 414 -14.34 8.81 13.81
C GLN A 414 -13.26 7.71 13.88
N MET A 415 -12.02 8.02 13.50
CA MET A 415 -10.93 7.04 13.50
C MET A 415 -10.54 6.61 14.92
N PRO A 416 -10.38 5.29 15.18
CA PRO A 416 -9.86 4.80 16.46
C PRO A 416 -8.50 5.45 16.82
N PRO A 417 -8.27 5.79 18.11
CA PRO A 417 -7.04 6.46 18.53
C PRO A 417 -5.77 5.69 18.19
N TRP A 418 -5.81 4.36 18.23
CA TRP A 418 -4.66 3.53 17.92
C TRP A 418 -4.26 3.63 16.44
N ARG A 419 -5.21 3.52 15.49
CA ARG A 419 -4.93 3.75 14.05
C ARG A 419 -4.24 5.09 13.81
N ARG A 420 -4.79 6.17 14.37
CA ARG A 420 -4.24 7.53 14.18
C ARG A 420 -2.81 7.68 14.70
N GLN A 421 -2.42 6.94 15.73
CA GLN A 421 -1.10 7.01 16.35
C GLN A 421 -0.06 6.13 15.65
N HIS A 422 -0.48 5.04 14.99
CA HIS A 422 0.41 3.98 14.52
C HIS A 422 0.43 3.81 12.99
N MET A 423 -0.60 4.25 12.28
CA MET A 423 -0.64 4.24 10.82
C MET A 423 0.10 5.45 10.25
N SER A 424 0.78 5.25 9.12
CA SER A 424 1.48 6.34 8.44
C SER A 424 0.50 7.36 7.85
N ASP A 425 0.94 8.61 7.76
CA ASP A 425 0.19 9.67 7.05
C ASP A 425 0.58 9.77 5.56
N LEU A 426 1.36 8.81 5.05
CA LEU A 426 1.88 8.70 3.68
C LEU A 426 2.75 9.88 3.21
N VAL A 427 2.94 10.95 3.98
CA VAL A 427 3.69 12.13 3.54
C VAL A 427 5.14 11.77 3.21
N ALA A 428 5.71 10.84 3.96
CA ALA A 428 7.09 10.37 3.76
C ALA A 428 7.30 9.52 2.49
N ALA A 429 6.24 9.11 1.80
CA ALA A 429 6.31 8.46 0.49
C ALA A 429 6.74 9.43 -0.63
N PHE A 430 6.62 10.75 -0.40
CA PHE A 430 6.92 11.81 -1.35
C PHE A 430 8.30 12.42 -1.12
N ASP A 431 8.97 12.82 -2.20
CA ASP A 431 10.16 13.68 -2.17
C ASP A 431 9.84 15.04 -2.78
N PHE A 432 9.31 15.95 -1.95
CA PHE A 432 8.94 17.30 -2.37
C PHE A 432 10.11 18.15 -2.86
N SER A 433 11.36 17.78 -2.55
CA SER A 433 12.55 18.51 -2.96
C SER A 433 12.99 18.24 -4.40
N ARG A 434 12.46 17.17 -5.02
CA ARG A 434 12.85 16.72 -6.36
C ARG A 434 11.63 16.27 -7.18
N PRO A 435 10.72 17.19 -7.55
CA PRO A 435 9.66 16.86 -8.48
C PRO A 435 10.24 16.42 -9.83
N ASP A 436 9.74 15.31 -10.35
CA ASP A 436 10.04 14.78 -11.68
C ASP A 436 8.73 14.48 -12.42
N THR A 437 8.41 15.33 -13.39
CA THR A 437 7.19 15.20 -14.21
C THR A 437 7.36 14.21 -15.37
N SER A 438 8.52 13.56 -15.51
CA SER A 438 8.71 12.53 -16.51
C SER A 438 7.81 11.32 -16.26
N LEU A 439 7.41 10.67 -17.35
CA LEU A 439 6.56 9.49 -17.28
C LEU A 439 7.38 8.21 -17.54
N PRO A 440 7.16 7.13 -16.78
CA PRO A 440 7.68 5.82 -17.13
C PRO A 440 7.04 5.30 -18.43
N SER A 441 7.68 4.32 -19.05
CA SER A 441 7.08 3.59 -20.18
C SER A 441 6.03 2.62 -19.64
N ILE A 442 4.74 2.94 -19.84
CA ILE A 442 3.64 2.06 -19.47
C ILE A 442 3.21 1.22 -20.70
N PRO A 443 3.20 -0.13 -20.61
CA PRO A 443 2.66 -0.99 -21.66
C PRO A 443 1.21 -0.64 -21.99
N THR A 444 0.80 -0.76 -23.25
CA THR A 444 -0.60 -0.53 -23.63
C THR A 444 -1.49 -1.65 -23.12
N ALA A 445 -2.47 -1.30 -22.29
CA ALA A 445 -3.50 -2.23 -21.85
C ALA A 445 -4.43 -2.56 -23.03
N LYS A 446 -4.82 -3.83 -23.16
CA LYS A 446 -5.84 -4.22 -24.14
C LYS A 446 -7.19 -3.64 -23.71
N ALA A 447 -7.96 -3.11 -24.66
CA ALA A 447 -9.32 -2.69 -24.36
C ALA A 447 -10.18 -3.90 -23.92
N PRO A 448 -10.96 -3.78 -22.84
CA PRO A 448 -11.88 -4.81 -22.38
C PRO A 448 -12.91 -5.18 -23.44
N HIS A 449 -13.43 -6.40 -23.37
CA HIS A 449 -14.48 -6.84 -24.29
C HIS A 449 -15.80 -6.10 -23.98
N LYS A 450 -16.55 -5.82 -25.06
CA LYS A 450 -17.91 -5.30 -24.99
C LYS A 450 -18.83 -6.18 -25.81
N ASP A 451 -20.04 -6.36 -25.33
CA ASP A 451 -21.09 -7.05 -26.04
C ASP A 451 -21.56 -6.23 -27.27
N LYS A 452 -22.52 -6.78 -28.03
CA LYS A 452 -23.06 -6.09 -29.22
C LYS A 452 -23.82 -4.80 -28.88
N SER A 453 -24.20 -4.62 -27.62
CA SER A 453 -24.90 -3.44 -27.09
C SER A 453 -23.92 -2.37 -26.60
N GLY A 454 -22.62 -2.68 -26.54
CA GLY A 454 -21.57 -1.78 -26.07
C GLY A 454 -21.37 -1.80 -24.55
N VAL A 455 -21.95 -2.78 -23.85
CA VAL A 455 -21.80 -3.00 -22.41
C VAL A 455 -20.57 -3.87 -22.17
N TRP A 456 -19.82 -3.59 -21.11
CA TRP A 456 -18.67 -4.42 -20.71
C TRP A 456 -19.16 -5.82 -20.32
N ASP A 457 -18.44 -6.85 -20.76
CA ASP A 457 -18.75 -8.27 -20.48
C ASP A 457 -17.46 -9.10 -20.51
N GLY A 458 -16.35 -8.53 -20.01
CA GLY A 458 -15.01 -9.10 -20.08
C GLY A 458 -14.91 -10.46 -19.40
N SER A 459 -15.46 -10.56 -18.18
CA SER A 459 -15.47 -11.81 -17.40
C SER A 459 -16.31 -12.88 -18.07
N SER A 460 -17.56 -12.54 -18.41
CA SER A 460 -18.48 -13.46 -19.08
C SER A 460 -17.90 -13.97 -20.41
N HIS A 461 -17.22 -13.10 -21.16
CA HIS A 461 -16.52 -13.47 -22.38
C HIS A 461 -15.36 -14.44 -22.12
N CYS A 462 -14.57 -14.20 -21.07
CA CYS A 462 -13.47 -15.08 -20.65
C CYS A 462 -14.00 -16.45 -20.21
N GLU A 463 -15.01 -16.49 -19.36
CA GLU A 463 -15.62 -17.73 -18.87
C GLU A 463 -16.27 -18.55 -19.99
N ALA A 464 -16.86 -17.89 -20.99
CA ALA A 464 -17.39 -18.57 -22.18
C ALA A 464 -16.28 -19.19 -23.05
N GLN A 465 -15.05 -18.65 -23.02
CA GLN A 465 -13.92 -19.20 -23.77
C GLN A 465 -13.22 -20.35 -23.04
N TYR A 466 -13.18 -20.31 -21.70
CA TYR A 466 -12.44 -21.26 -20.89
C TYR A 466 -13.36 -21.92 -19.88
N ALA A 467 -13.68 -23.20 -20.08
CA ALA A 467 -14.54 -23.94 -19.14
C ALA A 467 -13.90 -24.21 -17.76
N VAL A 468 -12.58 -24.03 -17.64
CA VAL A 468 -11.82 -24.16 -16.39
C VAL A 468 -10.79 -23.05 -16.33
N GLN A 469 -10.87 -22.21 -15.30
CA GLN A 469 -10.04 -21.03 -15.08
C GLN A 469 -8.99 -21.27 -13.98
N ARG A 470 -9.26 -22.23 -13.09
CA ARG A 470 -8.36 -22.64 -12.00
C ARG A 470 -7.34 -23.68 -12.50
N PRO A 471 -6.03 -23.37 -12.50
CA PRO A 471 -5.01 -24.32 -12.93
C PRO A 471 -4.87 -25.47 -11.93
N PRO A 472 -4.43 -26.68 -12.34
CA PRO A 472 -4.16 -27.77 -11.41
C PRO A 472 -3.15 -27.38 -10.33
N VAL A 473 -3.47 -27.67 -9.06
CA VAL A 473 -2.60 -27.40 -7.92
C VAL A 473 -1.38 -28.34 -7.93
N PRO A 474 -0.13 -27.84 -7.81
CA PRO A 474 1.10 -28.63 -7.96
C PRO A 474 1.48 -29.44 -6.71
N TYR A 475 0.54 -30.18 -6.12
CA TYR A 475 0.75 -30.92 -4.87
C TYR A 475 1.97 -31.86 -4.92
N GLY A 476 2.92 -31.63 -4.01
CA GLY A 476 4.11 -32.48 -3.84
C GLY A 476 5.17 -32.31 -4.93
N ASN A 477 4.99 -31.38 -5.87
CA ASN A 477 5.91 -31.12 -6.98
C ASN A 477 6.41 -29.68 -6.98
N GLN A 478 6.80 -29.17 -5.80
CA GLN A 478 7.30 -27.81 -5.62
C GLN A 478 8.65 -27.80 -4.92
N THR A 479 9.50 -26.85 -5.28
CA THR A 479 10.72 -26.51 -4.54
C THR A 479 10.61 -25.08 -4.04
N GLN A 480 11.29 -24.73 -2.93
CA GLN A 480 11.32 -23.34 -2.47
C GLN A 480 11.87 -22.39 -3.55
N LYS A 481 12.87 -22.84 -4.32
CA LYS A 481 13.48 -22.01 -5.36
C LYS A 481 12.49 -21.60 -6.45
N ASP A 482 11.61 -22.52 -6.85
CA ASP A 482 10.62 -22.25 -7.92
C ASP A 482 9.40 -21.53 -7.36
N SER A 483 9.01 -21.82 -6.11
CA SER A 483 7.89 -21.20 -5.42
C SER A 483 8.16 -19.76 -4.99
N LEU A 484 9.39 -19.45 -4.55
CA LEU A 484 9.77 -18.15 -3.99
C LEU A 484 10.59 -17.34 -4.99
N PHE A 485 10.09 -17.27 -6.23
CA PHE A 485 10.75 -16.50 -7.29
C PHE A 485 10.64 -15.00 -7.02
N SER A 486 11.75 -14.28 -7.06
CA SER A 486 11.75 -12.82 -7.06
C SER A 486 12.62 -12.27 -8.18
N GLU A 487 12.16 -11.20 -8.80
CA GLU A 487 12.91 -10.43 -9.76
C GLU A 487 14.13 -9.81 -9.11
N LYS A 488 15.23 -9.75 -9.86
CA LYS A 488 16.46 -9.10 -9.41
C LYS A 488 16.39 -7.61 -9.67
N GLY A 489 16.83 -6.83 -8.70
CA GLY A 489 16.86 -5.38 -8.83
C GLY A 489 16.84 -4.70 -7.46
N PHE A 490 16.59 -3.41 -7.48
CA PHE A 490 16.52 -2.61 -6.25
C PHE A 490 15.48 -1.49 -6.37
N LYS A 491 15.07 -0.99 -5.21
CA LYS A 491 14.25 0.22 -5.05
C LYS A 491 14.89 1.14 -4.02
N SER A 492 14.86 2.44 -4.28
CA SER A 492 15.22 3.42 -3.25
C SER A 492 14.16 3.42 -2.16
N VAL A 493 14.58 3.43 -0.89
CA VAL A 493 13.63 3.39 0.23
C VAL A 493 13.10 4.79 0.57
N ARG A 494 11.85 4.84 1.00
CA ARG A 494 11.13 6.03 1.49
C ARG A 494 10.42 5.70 2.81
N GLY A 495 10.33 6.70 3.67
CA GLY A 495 9.70 6.58 4.98
C GLY A 495 10.54 5.84 6.02
N TYR A 496 9.99 5.71 7.23
CA TYR A 496 10.56 4.89 8.29
C TYR A 496 10.62 3.42 7.86
N LEU A 497 11.72 2.76 8.24
CA LEU A 497 11.96 1.37 7.85
C LEU A 497 11.02 0.42 8.59
N THR A 498 10.68 -0.66 7.90
CA THR A 498 10.16 -1.89 8.48
C THR A 498 11.07 -3.06 8.08
N GLU A 499 10.94 -4.18 8.76
CA GLU A 499 11.65 -5.40 8.42
C GLU A 499 11.24 -5.96 7.05
N GLY A 500 11.98 -6.97 6.59
CA GLY A 500 11.57 -7.84 5.50
C GLY A 500 12.28 -7.62 4.17
N ARG A 501 13.45 -6.97 4.20
CA ARG A 501 14.23 -6.65 2.99
C ARG A 501 15.72 -6.84 3.24
N TYR A 502 16.45 -7.16 2.18
CA TYR A 502 17.90 -6.94 2.16
C TYR A 502 18.16 -5.48 1.80
N LEU A 503 18.97 -4.80 2.60
CA LEU A 503 19.22 -3.37 2.50
C LEU A 503 20.70 -3.09 2.21
N THR A 504 20.94 -2.11 1.35
CA THR A 504 22.25 -1.48 1.16
C THR A 504 22.23 -0.09 1.75
N PHE A 505 23.22 0.24 2.58
CA PHE A 505 23.38 1.54 3.23
C PHE A 505 24.55 2.28 2.59
N GLU A 506 24.26 3.32 1.82
CA GLU A 506 25.24 4.06 1.03
C GLU A 506 25.44 5.49 1.55
N SER A 507 26.70 5.90 1.72
CA SER A 507 27.06 7.31 1.93
C SER A 507 28.40 7.62 1.24
N SER A 508 28.54 8.83 0.71
CA SER A 508 29.76 9.30 0.01
C SER A 508 30.22 8.41 -1.17
N GLY A 509 29.31 7.66 -1.82
CA GLY A 509 29.62 6.74 -2.92
C GLY A 509 30.16 5.36 -2.47
N PHE A 510 30.09 5.07 -1.17
CA PHE A 510 30.50 3.80 -0.58
C PHE A 510 29.33 3.19 0.21
N ALA A 511 29.23 1.86 0.19
CA ALA A 511 28.25 1.10 0.92
C ALA A 511 28.88 0.33 2.09
N LEU A 512 28.17 0.26 3.22
CA LEU A 512 28.57 -0.58 4.35
C LEU A 512 28.74 -2.04 3.91
N THR A 513 29.88 -2.65 4.25
CA THR A 513 30.35 -3.92 3.68
C THR A 513 30.85 -4.86 4.76
N ASN A 514 30.46 -6.12 4.67
CA ASN A 514 31.11 -7.25 5.34
C ASN A 514 31.86 -8.10 4.29
N PHE A 515 33.19 -8.21 4.41
CA PHE A 515 34.03 -9.02 3.50
C PHE A 515 33.93 -10.54 3.76
N GLY A 516 33.01 -10.98 4.62
CA GLY A 516 32.75 -12.38 4.93
C GLY A 516 33.44 -12.84 6.20
N SER A 517 33.48 -14.15 6.41
CA SER A 517 33.72 -14.79 7.71
C SER A 517 35.05 -14.43 8.41
N LYS A 518 36.05 -13.93 7.67
CA LYS A 518 37.34 -13.49 8.24
C LYS A 518 37.37 -12.01 8.65
N ALA A 519 36.38 -11.22 8.24
CA ALA A 519 36.29 -9.81 8.62
C ALA A 519 35.96 -9.70 10.11
N MET A 520 36.71 -8.86 10.82
CA MET A 520 36.48 -8.62 12.26
C MET A 520 35.59 -7.40 12.52
N HIS A 521 35.52 -6.47 11.55
CA HIS A 521 34.76 -5.23 11.65
C HIS A 521 34.03 -4.93 10.34
N VAL A 522 32.95 -4.15 10.43
CA VAL A 522 32.29 -3.53 9.27
C VAL A 522 33.26 -2.58 8.59
N ASN A 523 33.25 -2.59 7.26
CA ASN A 523 34.02 -1.66 6.44
C ASN A 523 33.09 -1.03 5.40
N ALA A 524 33.61 -0.26 4.44
CA ALA A 524 32.83 0.17 3.30
C ALA A 524 33.61 -0.03 2.00
N THR A 525 32.87 -0.36 0.93
CA THR A 525 33.41 -0.50 -0.42
C THR A 525 32.61 0.37 -1.36
N LYS A 526 33.17 0.70 -2.53
CA LYS A 526 32.46 1.51 -3.52
C LYS A 526 31.09 0.88 -3.81
N ALA A 527 30.03 1.68 -3.74
CA ALA A 527 28.69 1.19 -4.01
C ALA A 527 28.63 0.62 -5.43
N THR A 528 27.99 -0.54 -5.57
CA THR A 528 27.71 -1.13 -6.88
C THR A 528 26.54 -0.40 -7.52
N ALA A 529 26.58 -0.21 -8.84
CA ALA A 529 25.56 0.58 -9.55
C ALA A 529 24.16 -0.06 -9.48
N ASP A 530 24.08 -1.37 -9.29
CA ASP A 530 22.85 -2.14 -9.13
C ASP A 530 22.56 -2.51 -7.66
N HIS A 531 23.41 -2.07 -6.72
CA HIS A 531 23.38 -2.40 -5.29
C HIS A 531 23.36 -3.91 -5.00
N ALA A 532 23.71 -4.76 -5.98
CA ALA A 532 23.45 -6.19 -5.90
C ALA A 532 24.52 -6.97 -5.11
N ALA A 533 25.66 -6.35 -4.78
CA ALA A 533 26.75 -7.04 -4.11
C ALA A 533 26.33 -7.60 -2.75
N MET A 534 26.33 -8.92 -2.60
CA MET A 534 25.94 -9.60 -1.35
C MET A 534 26.74 -9.13 -0.13
N ALA A 535 28.02 -8.77 -0.32
CA ALA A 535 28.87 -8.20 0.73
C ALA A 535 28.38 -6.84 1.27
N GLN A 536 27.55 -6.12 0.51
CA GLN A 536 26.98 -4.81 0.87
C GLN A 536 25.55 -4.93 1.45
N ARG A 537 24.98 -6.15 1.50
CA ARG A 537 23.61 -6.40 1.93
C ARG A 537 23.53 -6.69 3.42
N TRP A 538 22.56 -6.04 4.07
CA TRP A 538 22.27 -6.18 5.48
C TRP A 538 20.77 -6.47 5.68
N VAL A 539 20.45 -7.14 6.77
CA VAL A 539 19.07 -7.36 7.21
C VAL A 539 18.91 -6.66 8.55
N ILE A 540 17.83 -5.88 8.70
CA ILE A 540 17.49 -5.24 9.97
C ILE A 540 16.51 -6.13 10.75
N HIS A 541 16.66 -6.13 12.07
CA HIS A 541 15.85 -6.90 13.00
C HIS A 541 15.34 -5.96 14.09
N GLU A 542 14.04 -5.68 14.11
CA GLU A 542 13.41 -4.80 15.07
C GLU A 542 13.46 -5.41 16.48
N THR A 543 13.80 -4.60 17.48
CA THR A 543 13.98 -5.10 18.85
C THR A 543 12.67 -5.32 19.60
N ALA A 544 11.63 -4.59 19.20
CA ALA A 544 10.25 -4.73 19.65
C ALA A 544 9.34 -4.00 18.64
N THR A 545 8.09 -4.45 18.51
CA THR A 545 7.09 -3.83 17.63
C THR A 545 7.03 -2.31 17.83
N ASP A 546 7.24 -1.56 16.75
CA ASP A 546 7.22 -0.08 16.68
C ASP A 546 8.32 0.63 17.47
N SER A 547 9.32 -0.10 17.96
CA SER A 547 10.46 0.51 18.66
C SER A 547 11.27 1.42 17.73
N ARG A 548 11.28 1.14 16.41
CA ARG A 548 12.20 1.77 15.44
C ARG A 548 13.68 1.60 15.81
N LEU A 549 13.95 0.58 16.62
CA LEU A 549 15.27 0.21 17.09
C LEU A 549 15.65 -1.14 16.50
N TYR A 550 16.80 -1.21 15.84
CA TYR A 550 17.18 -2.36 15.01
C TYR A 550 18.55 -2.91 15.34
N ARG A 551 18.69 -4.22 15.19
CA ARG A 551 19.99 -4.91 15.03
C ARG A 551 20.22 -5.19 13.55
N PHE A 552 21.47 -5.19 13.12
CA PHE A 552 21.83 -5.36 11.71
C PHE A 552 22.59 -6.66 11.57
N SER A 553 22.09 -7.62 10.79
CA SER A 553 22.84 -8.81 10.41
C SER A 553 23.34 -8.72 8.97
N SER A 554 24.49 -9.31 8.71
CA SER A 554 25.10 -9.38 7.38
C SER A 554 24.48 -10.51 6.56
N ALA A 555 24.10 -10.23 5.31
CA ALA A 555 23.59 -11.25 4.40
C ALA A 555 24.64 -12.30 4.00
N VAL A 556 25.93 -12.05 4.26
CA VAL A 556 27.03 -12.95 3.89
C VAL A 556 27.14 -14.14 4.84
N ASP A 557 26.98 -13.89 6.14
CA ASP A 557 27.36 -14.83 7.19
C ASP A 557 26.49 -14.73 8.46
N GLY A 558 25.45 -13.90 8.47
CA GLY A 558 24.51 -13.74 9.57
C GLY A 558 25.07 -13.03 10.81
N ARG A 559 26.34 -12.58 10.79
CA ARG A 559 26.92 -11.84 11.91
C ARG A 559 26.36 -10.43 12.00
N TYR A 560 26.33 -9.90 13.22
CA TYR A 560 25.70 -8.63 13.53
C TYR A 560 26.72 -7.49 13.69
N ILE A 561 26.27 -6.25 13.53
CA ILE A 561 27.04 -5.06 13.91
C ILE A 561 27.01 -4.90 15.43
N GLY A 562 28.18 -5.03 16.05
CA GLY A 562 28.44 -4.84 17.47
C GLY A 562 29.17 -3.53 17.78
N ALA A 563 29.61 -3.39 19.03
CA ALA A 563 30.29 -2.18 19.50
C ALA A 563 31.57 -1.90 18.70
N ASN A 564 31.84 -0.61 18.45
CA ASN A 564 32.96 -0.16 17.62
C ASN A 564 33.00 -0.82 16.23
N LEU A 565 31.82 -1.10 15.65
CA LEU A 565 31.66 -1.74 14.35
C LEU A 565 32.20 -3.18 14.25
N ALA A 566 32.40 -3.87 15.38
CA ALA A 566 32.81 -5.27 15.37
C ALA A 566 31.73 -6.19 14.75
N LEU A 567 32.14 -7.22 14.02
CA LEU A 567 31.22 -8.24 13.52
C LEU A 567 31.07 -9.37 14.54
N VAL A 568 29.88 -9.48 15.13
CA VAL A 568 29.63 -10.29 16.33
C VAL A 568 28.45 -11.25 16.13
N ASN A 569 28.13 -12.04 17.17
CA ASN A 569 26.89 -12.82 17.19
C ASN A 569 25.71 -11.97 17.66
N GLU A 570 24.50 -12.50 17.55
CA GLU A 570 23.28 -11.77 17.92
C GLU A 570 23.27 -11.29 19.39
N THR A 571 23.76 -12.11 20.33
CA THR A 571 23.70 -11.80 21.77
C THR A 571 24.54 -10.61 22.18
N THR A 572 25.52 -10.22 21.35
CA THR A 572 26.40 -9.06 21.57
C THR A 572 26.20 -7.96 20.53
N ALA A 573 25.17 -8.09 19.69
CA ALA A 573 24.79 -7.11 18.69
C ALA A 573 24.37 -5.79 19.34
N MET A 574 24.76 -4.67 18.73
CA MET A 574 24.27 -3.36 19.14
C MET A 574 22.92 -3.05 18.51
N VAL A 575 22.14 -2.28 19.26
CA VAL A 575 20.89 -1.70 18.82
C VAL A 575 21.17 -0.33 18.22
N HIS A 576 20.53 -0.04 17.10
CA HIS A 576 20.66 1.23 16.39
C HIS A 576 19.28 1.84 16.14
N ASN A 577 19.17 3.14 16.36
CA ASN A 577 18.06 3.95 15.89
C ASN A 577 18.32 4.37 14.43
N ILE A 578 17.43 3.99 13.52
CA ILE A 578 17.48 4.43 12.13
C ILE A 578 16.47 5.54 11.92
N THR A 579 16.96 6.78 11.80
CA THR A 579 16.08 7.95 11.70
C THR A 579 15.92 8.35 10.24
N TYR A 580 14.69 8.40 9.74
CA TYR A 580 14.38 9.05 8.47
C TYR A 580 14.50 10.58 8.62
N LEU A 581 15.32 11.21 7.79
CA LEU A 581 15.65 12.64 7.89
C LEU A 581 14.65 13.56 7.16
N GLY A 582 13.65 12.98 6.49
CA GLY A 582 12.59 13.69 5.78
C GLY A 582 13.01 14.26 4.42
N GLY A 583 12.03 14.48 3.52
CA GLY A 583 12.21 15.22 2.26
C GLY A 583 13.37 14.73 1.39
N GLY A 584 13.52 13.42 1.24
CA GLY A 584 14.59 12.83 0.42
C GLY A 584 16.02 12.95 0.99
N LYS A 585 16.19 13.48 2.20
CA LYS A 585 17.50 13.69 2.85
C LYS A 585 18.18 12.41 3.35
N GLY A 586 17.56 11.24 3.16
CA GLY A 586 18.11 9.95 3.57
C GLY A 586 17.89 9.63 5.05
N TYR A 587 18.83 8.90 5.62
CA TYR A 587 18.71 8.28 6.94
C TYR A 587 19.97 8.49 7.77
N SER A 588 19.83 8.59 9.09
CA SER A 588 20.96 8.49 10.01
C SER A 588 20.93 7.19 10.79
N LEU A 589 22.12 6.68 11.12
CA LEU A 589 22.33 5.40 11.80
C LEU A 589 23.03 5.65 13.13
N GLN A 590 22.27 5.73 14.22
CA GLN A 590 22.78 6.02 15.56
C GLN A 590 22.77 4.76 16.42
N ASP A 591 23.87 4.40 17.07
CA ASP A 591 23.89 3.31 18.04
C ASP A 591 23.29 3.69 19.40
N SER A 592 23.11 2.69 20.26
CA SER A 592 22.58 2.86 21.62
C SER A 592 23.45 3.72 22.55
N THR A 593 24.69 4.08 22.15
CA THR A 593 25.56 4.99 22.91
C THR A 593 25.39 6.46 22.50
N GLY A 594 24.59 6.71 21.45
CA GLY A 594 24.34 8.03 20.89
C GLY A 594 25.34 8.43 19.79
N THR A 595 26.19 7.51 19.32
CA THR A 595 27.16 7.78 18.25
C THR A 595 26.66 7.26 16.90
N TYR A 596 27.04 7.94 15.83
CA TYR A 596 26.61 7.66 14.47
C TYR A 596 27.65 6.85 13.70
N ILE A 597 27.18 5.91 12.88
CA ILE A 597 28.00 5.25 11.87
C ILE A 597 28.21 6.25 10.74
N ASN A 598 29.47 6.58 10.43
CA ASN A 598 29.83 7.46 9.32
C ASN A 598 30.75 6.75 8.33
N VAL A 599 30.63 7.10 7.05
CA VAL A 599 31.50 6.65 5.95
C VAL A 599 32.18 7.86 5.33
N GLY A 600 33.50 7.94 5.48
CA GLY A 600 34.32 9.01 4.92
C GLY A 600 34.45 8.92 3.39
N SER A 601 34.92 10.01 2.76
CA SER A 601 35.09 10.09 1.30
C SER A 601 36.13 9.11 0.73
N ALA A 602 36.96 8.50 1.57
CA ALA A 602 37.90 7.44 1.21
C ALA A 602 37.35 6.02 1.53
N GLY A 603 36.09 5.90 1.99
CA GLY A 603 35.47 4.62 2.34
C GLY A 603 35.80 4.11 3.75
N ASN A 604 36.42 4.92 4.61
CA ASN A 604 36.67 4.54 6.00
C ASN A 604 35.39 4.64 6.82
N VAL A 605 35.03 3.58 7.55
CA VAL A 605 33.87 3.56 8.46
C VAL A 605 34.31 3.91 9.87
N THR A 606 33.60 4.82 10.53
CA THR A 606 33.93 5.31 11.88
C THR A 606 32.68 5.52 12.72
N MET A 607 32.80 5.39 14.04
CA MET A 607 31.81 5.92 14.98
C MET A 607 32.10 7.40 15.25
N SER A 608 31.07 8.25 15.21
CA SER A 608 31.19 9.70 15.28
C SER A 608 30.10 10.32 16.16
N SER A 609 30.36 11.47 16.76
CA SER A 609 29.30 12.27 17.41
C SER A 609 28.45 13.08 16.41
N SER A 610 28.90 13.18 15.16
CA SER A 610 28.24 13.97 14.11
C SER A 610 27.38 13.09 13.22
N GLU A 611 26.12 13.48 13.03
CA GLU A 611 25.17 12.82 12.12
C GLU A 611 25.66 12.87 10.66
N GLN A 612 25.51 11.75 9.95
CA GLN A 612 25.71 11.66 8.50
C GLN A 612 24.51 10.97 7.85
N SER A 613 24.12 11.46 6.67
CA SER A 613 23.05 10.87 5.88
C SER A 613 23.52 9.67 5.05
N PHE A 614 22.66 8.66 5.00
CA PHE A 614 22.73 7.49 4.15
C PHE A 614 21.54 7.46 3.18
N SER A 615 21.80 7.07 1.94
CA SER A 615 20.76 6.54 1.05
C SER A 615 20.60 5.05 1.34
N ILE A 616 19.35 4.58 1.40
CA ILE A 616 19.04 3.18 1.65
C ILE A 616 18.32 2.62 0.41
N TYR A 617 18.77 1.45 -0.02
CA TYR A 617 18.20 0.72 -1.13
C TYR A 617 17.75 -0.66 -0.67
N SER A 618 16.53 -1.04 -1.00
CA SER A 618 16.01 -2.41 -0.85
C SER A 618 16.38 -3.20 -2.10
N VAL A 619 16.96 -4.38 -1.91
CA VAL A 619 17.61 -5.15 -2.98
C VAL A 619 17.13 -6.60 -2.95
N THR A 620 16.96 -7.19 -4.12
CA THR A 620 16.65 -8.62 -4.29
C THR A 620 17.70 -9.32 -5.13
#